data_AF-A0A5P2AUV6-F1
#
_entry.id   AF-A0A5P2AUV6-F1
#
_cell.length_a   1.000
_cell.length_b   1.000
_cell.length_c   1.000
_cell.angle_alpha   90.00
_cell.angle_beta   90.00
_cell.angle_gamma   90.00
#
_symmetry.space_group_name_H-M   'P 1'
#
loop_
_entity.id
_entity.type
_entity.pdbx_description
1 polymer ?
#
loop_
_entity_poly.entity_id
_entity_poly.type
_entity_poly.pdbx_seq_one_letter_code
_entity_poly.pdbx_strand_id
1 'polypeptide(L)'
;MRPEPPGPPAGVVRAALVRAEDAPGPTLVVRLDQLPVGALALGAELARLRHALSGTEYADLRKIALYGPGGPGRDLDYRFVQALPDGGFDFRAGCGHSLLAAVVADGPRSGPVTVRAVTTGDTVLCEPYGDAYTLSFLKAPTAPGTLPTGRPVDVLSGVPVSLVRYGNPYVFVDARHLPEADDENEDEGEGEDEGEGEDEDALRDRLLALRSEAARLLGYAPRSALPKIAAFTAGPEGLSVRALTVGGWHPRLALTGAAALAAAGALDGTVVPAPTGPVRTPGGTVTVSAGADRVRVHHKRAQVLGSLELPWRIHATA
;
A
#
# COMPACT_ATOMS: atom_id res chain seq x y z
N MET A 1 37.16 -10.21 6.09
CA MET A 1 36.16 -10.58 5.06
C MET A 1 35.50 -11.86 5.53
N ARG A 2 34.24 -11.83 6.00
CA ARG A 2 33.52 -13.07 6.35
C ARG A 2 33.10 -13.75 5.02
N PRO A 3 33.21 -15.07 4.90
CA PRO A 3 32.75 -15.78 3.71
C PRO A 3 31.23 -15.61 3.59
N GLU A 4 30.75 -15.24 2.40
CA GLU A 4 29.32 -15.29 2.10
C GLU A 4 28.82 -16.73 2.28
N PRO A 5 27.62 -16.91 2.85
CA PRO A 5 27.00 -18.23 2.91
C PRO A 5 26.82 -18.77 1.49
N PRO A 6 26.97 -20.09 1.28
CA PRO A 6 26.74 -20.69 -0.03
C PRO A 6 25.33 -20.35 -0.52
N GLY A 7 25.23 -19.93 -1.79
CA GLY A 7 23.96 -19.64 -2.43
C GLY A 7 23.06 -20.88 -2.48
N PRO A 8 21.73 -20.69 -2.55
CA PRO A 8 20.79 -21.81 -2.63
C PRO A 8 21.03 -22.66 -3.89
N PRO A 9 20.66 -23.96 -3.87
CA PRO A 9 20.80 -24.83 -5.04
C PRO A 9 20.03 -24.28 -6.25
N ALA A 10 20.46 -24.64 -7.47
CA ALA A 10 19.88 -24.13 -8.71
C ALA A 10 18.35 -24.30 -8.71
N GLY A 11 17.62 -23.19 -8.90
CA GLY A 11 16.15 -23.18 -8.86
C GLY A 11 15.54 -23.11 -7.46
N VAL A 12 16.30 -22.73 -6.44
CA VAL A 12 15.80 -22.31 -5.12
C VAL A 12 16.21 -20.87 -4.88
N VAL A 13 15.30 -20.04 -4.36
CA VAL A 13 15.57 -18.67 -3.95
C VAL A 13 15.36 -18.54 -2.45
N ARG A 14 16.21 -17.73 -1.79
CA ARG A 14 15.96 -17.30 -0.42
C ARG A 14 15.03 -16.08 -0.42
N ALA A 15 13.96 -16.16 0.35
CA ALA A 15 13.03 -15.06 0.55
C ALA A 15 12.95 -14.71 2.03
N ALA A 16 12.94 -13.42 2.36
CA ALA A 16 12.72 -12.95 3.72
C ALA A 16 11.23 -12.71 3.97
N LEU A 17 10.77 -12.97 5.19
CA LEU A 17 9.43 -12.65 5.63
C LEU A 17 9.54 -11.43 6.53
N VAL A 18 8.92 -10.33 6.15
CA VAL A 18 9.05 -9.07 6.88
C VAL A 18 7.68 -8.47 7.16
N ARG A 19 7.44 -8.12 8.43
CA ARG A 19 6.20 -7.48 8.88
C ARG A 19 6.47 -6.03 9.22
N ALA A 20 5.89 -5.11 8.45
CA ALA A 20 5.72 -3.73 8.89
C ALA A 20 4.55 -3.64 9.86
N GLU A 21 4.70 -2.87 10.94
CA GLU A 21 3.75 -2.82 12.07
C GLU A 21 2.32 -2.47 11.61
N ASP A 22 2.20 -1.46 10.75
CA ASP A 22 0.91 -0.96 10.26
C ASP A 22 0.33 -1.75 9.08
N ALA A 23 1.01 -2.82 8.64
CA ALA A 23 0.60 -3.58 7.47
C ALA A 23 -0.49 -4.63 7.81
N PRO A 24 -1.47 -4.83 6.91
CA PRO A 24 -2.45 -5.93 7.01
C PRO A 24 -1.88 -7.34 7.16
N GLY A 25 -0.61 -7.53 6.84
CA GLY A 25 0.05 -8.84 6.83
C GLY A 25 1.52 -8.70 6.44
N PRO A 26 2.29 -9.80 6.59
CA PRO A 26 3.69 -9.82 6.21
C PRO A 26 3.87 -9.64 4.71
N THR A 27 5.09 -9.25 4.32
CA THR A 27 5.54 -9.18 2.93
C THR A 27 6.60 -10.26 2.72
N LEU A 28 6.46 -11.05 1.66
CA LEU A 28 7.51 -11.92 1.16
C LEU A 28 8.46 -11.07 0.32
N VAL A 29 9.69 -10.92 0.77
CA VAL A 29 10.71 -10.09 0.15
C VAL A 29 11.72 -10.97 -0.57
N VAL A 30 11.85 -10.77 -1.88
CA VAL A 30 12.73 -11.55 -2.76
C VAL A 30 13.73 -10.61 -3.42
N ARG A 31 15.01 -10.97 -3.33
CA ARG A 31 16.11 -10.19 -3.90
C ARG A 31 16.34 -10.63 -5.34
N LEU A 32 16.31 -9.68 -6.29
CA LEU A 32 16.34 -9.93 -7.73
C LEU A 32 17.68 -10.49 -8.20
N ASP A 33 18.79 -10.08 -7.60
CA ASP A 33 20.14 -10.58 -7.92
C ASP A 33 20.37 -12.03 -7.44
N GLN A 34 19.46 -12.59 -6.65
CA GLN A 34 19.47 -13.99 -6.21
C GLN A 34 18.56 -14.89 -7.05
N LEU A 35 17.82 -14.33 -8.02
CA LEU A 35 16.96 -15.13 -8.89
C LEU A 35 17.77 -15.91 -9.93
N PRO A 36 17.28 -17.08 -10.36
CA PRO A 36 17.92 -17.81 -11.46
C PRO A 36 18.01 -16.96 -12.74
N VAL A 37 19.09 -17.13 -13.50
CA VAL A 37 19.31 -16.41 -14.76
C VAL A 37 18.13 -16.60 -15.71
N GLY A 38 17.53 -15.49 -16.17
CA GLY A 38 16.35 -15.50 -17.04
C GLY A 38 15.01 -15.38 -16.31
N ALA A 39 15.01 -15.36 -14.97
CA ALA A 39 13.81 -15.07 -14.20
C ALA A 39 13.32 -13.65 -14.44
N LEU A 40 12.03 -13.51 -14.72
CA LEU A 40 11.38 -12.22 -14.94
C LEU A 40 10.43 -11.83 -13.80
N ALA A 41 10.19 -12.76 -12.87
CA ALA A 41 9.23 -12.62 -11.77
C ALA A 41 7.84 -12.20 -12.28
N LEU A 42 7.41 -12.86 -13.36
CA LEU A 42 6.08 -12.73 -13.96
C LEU A 42 5.06 -13.59 -13.22
N GLY A 43 3.78 -13.40 -13.55
CA GLY A 43 2.66 -14.08 -12.87
C GLY A 43 2.81 -15.59 -12.75
N ALA A 44 3.31 -16.28 -13.79
CA ALA A 44 3.52 -17.74 -13.77
C ALA A 44 4.61 -18.17 -12.77
N GLU A 45 5.70 -17.42 -12.67
CA GLU A 45 6.78 -17.69 -11.70
C GLU A 45 6.29 -17.42 -10.28
N LEU A 46 5.60 -16.30 -10.06
CA LEU A 46 5.04 -15.93 -8.75
C LEU A 46 3.92 -16.87 -8.30
N ALA A 47 3.13 -17.43 -9.22
CA ALA A 47 2.11 -18.43 -8.91
C ALA A 47 2.73 -19.71 -8.34
N ARG A 48 3.84 -20.17 -8.91
CA ARG A 48 4.58 -21.34 -8.38
C ARG A 48 5.19 -21.05 -7.01
N LEU A 49 5.74 -19.85 -6.85
CA LEU A 49 6.24 -19.39 -5.55
C LEU A 49 5.12 -19.38 -4.50
N ARG A 50 3.92 -18.88 -4.83
CA ARG A 50 2.76 -18.93 -3.92
C ARG A 50 2.30 -20.34 -3.64
N HIS A 51 2.29 -21.21 -4.66
CA HIS A 51 1.96 -22.62 -4.46
C HIS A 51 2.91 -23.30 -3.47
N ALA A 52 4.20 -22.97 -3.49
CA ALA A 52 5.16 -23.49 -2.50
C ALA A 52 4.87 -23.02 -1.06
N LEU A 53 4.10 -21.94 -0.87
CA LEU A 53 3.69 -21.47 0.45
C LEU A 53 2.46 -22.20 1.01
N SER A 54 1.71 -22.98 0.20
CA SER A 54 0.41 -23.52 0.61
C SER A 54 0.48 -24.52 1.78
N GLY A 55 1.65 -25.08 2.05
CA GLY A 55 1.90 -25.97 3.20
C GLY A 55 2.58 -25.29 4.39
N THR A 56 2.64 -23.95 4.39
CA THR A 56 3.28 -23.14 5.44
C THR A 56 2.26 -22.27 6.14
N GLU A 57 2.61 -21.69 7.29
CA GLU A 57 1.80 -20.66 7.96
C GLU A 57 1.56 -19.38 7.10
N TYR A 58 2.29 -19.25 5.97
CA TYR A 58 2.20 -18.10 5.05
C TYR A 58 1.38 -18.40 3.78
N ALA A 59 0.55 -19.46 3.78
CA ALA A 59 -0.26 -19.86 2.62
C ALA A 59 -1.13 -18.71 2.06
N ASP A 60 -1.65 -17.86 2.95
CA ASP A 60 -2.53 -16.74 2.61
C ASP A 60 -1.80 -15.41 2.32
N LEU A 61 -0.47 -15.43 2.24
CA LEU A 61 0.33 -14.23 2.01
C LEU A 61 -0.05 -13.56 0.67
N ARG A 62 -0.36 -12.26 0.75
CA ARG A 62 -0.84 -11.47 -0.40
C ARG A 62 0.12 -10.38 -0.87
N LYS A 63 1.31 -10.26 -0.29
CA LYS A 63 2.24 -9.16 -0.53
C LYS A 63 3.61 -9.66 -0.90
N ILE A 64 4.02 -9.43 -2.14
CA ILE A 64 5.36 -9.79 -2.61
C ILE A 64 6.13 -8.50 -2.93
N ALA A 65 7.36 -8.46 -2.46
CA ALA A 65 8.31 -7.38 -2.66
C ALA A 65 9.50 -7.93 -3.46
N LEU A 66 9.75 -7.36 -4.63
CA LEU A 66 10.93 -7.67 -5.43
C LEU A 66 11.88 -6.48 -5.36
N TYR A 67 13.13 -6.68 -4.98
CA TYR A 67 14.08 -5.59 -4.83
C TYR A 67 15.49 -5.97 -5.25
N GLY A 68 16.32 -4.99 -5.56
CA GLY A 68 17.73 -5.20 -5.86
C GLY A 68 18.51 -3.89 -5.84
N PRO A 69 19.80 -3.91 -6.20
CA PRO A 69 20.62 -2.72 -6.30
C PRO A 69 19.98 -1.66 -7.21
N GLY A 70 19.99 -0.40 -6.77
CA GLY A 70 19.50 0.73 -7.53
C GLY A 70 20.52 1.26 -8.56
N GLY A 71 20.04 2.12 -9.46
CA GLY A 71 20.90 2.89 -10.38
C GLY A 71 21.65 4.06 -9.71
N PRO A 72 22.37 4.90 -10.50
CA PRO A 72 23.11 6.04 -9.96
C PRO A 72 22.28 6.95 -9.05
N GLY A 73 22.82 7.24 -7.86
CA GLY A 73 22.16 8.09 -6.85
C GLY A 73 21.01 7.42 -6.09
N ARG A 74 20.84 6.10 -6.21
CA ARG A 74 19.82 5.30 -5.50
C ARG A 74 20.46 4.05 -4.93
N ASP A 75 20.05 3.65 -3.75
CA ASP A 75 20.55 2.43 -3.11
C ASP A 75 19.84 1.19 -3.64
N LEU A 76 18.50 1.27 -3.76
CA LEU A 76 17.65 0.13 -4.11
C LEU A 76 16.61 0.50 -5.16
N ASP A 77 16.34 -0.44 -6.06
CA ASP A 77 15.14 -0.45 -6.88
C ASP A 77 14.17 -1.51 -6.32
N TYR A 78 12.88 -1.16 -6.26
CA TYR A 78 11.86 -1.97 -5.64
C TYR A 78 10.56 -2.00 -6.46
N ARG A 79 9.94 -3.19 -6.56
CA ARG A 79 8.63 -3.43 -7.16
C ARG A 79 7.73 -4.20 -6.21
N PHE A 80 6.52 -3.70 -6.02
CA PHE A 80 5.46 -4.40 -5.29
C PHE A 80 4.65 -5.28 -6.23
N VAL A 81 4.21 -6.44 -5.73
CA VAL A 81 3.20 -7.27 -6.39
C VAL A 81 2.12 -7.63 -5.37
N GLN A 82 0.89 -7.24 -5.67
CA GLN A 82 -0.29 -7.62 -4.87
C GLN A 82 -0.81 -8.95 -5.38
N ALA A 83 -0.85 -9.97 -4.52
CA ALA A 83 -1.60 -11.17 -4.82
C ALA A 83 -3.11 -10.93 -4.59
N LEU A 84 -3.93 -11.35 -5.54
CA LEU A 84 -5.37 -11.17 -5.54
C LEU A 84 -6.09 -12.44 -5.05
N PRO A 85 -7.34 -12.32 -4.55
CA PRO A 85 -8.12 -13.47 -4.07
C PRO A 85 -8.39 -14.53 -5.13
N ASP A 86 -8.48 -14.15 -6.40
CA ASP A 86 -8.69 -15.03 -7.56
C ASP A 86 -7.42 -15.79 -8.00
N GLY A 87 -6.33 -15.68 -7.24
CA GLY A 87 -5.03 -16.25 -7.60
C GLY A 87 -4.20 -15.38 -8.55
N GLY A 88 -4.77 -14.29 -9.06
CA GLY A 88 -4.09 -13.33 -9.92
C GLY A 88 -3.10 -12.43 -9.18
N PHE A 89 -2.44 -11.56 -9.94
CA PHE A 89 -1.48 -10.59 -9.44
C PHE A 89 -1.74 -9.19 -10.01
N ASP A 90 -1.66 -8.15 -9.18
CA ASP A 90 -1.62 -6.77 -9.62
C ASP A 90 -0.19 -6.22 -9.51
N PHE A 91 0.39 -5.89 -10.67
CA PHE A 91 1.73 -5.32 -10.81
C PHE A 91 1.73 -3.78 -10.89
N ARG A 92 0.56 -3.15 -10.88
CA ARG A 92 0.39 -1.70 -11.07
C ARG A 92 0.35 -0.92 -9.76
N ALA A 93 0.16 -1.62 -8.64
CA ALA A 93 0.16 -1.00 -7.31
C ALA A 93 1.58 -0.89 -6.75
N GLY A 94 1.82 0.17 -5.98
CA GLY A 94 2.90 0.25 -5.00
C GLY A 94 2.42 -0.13 -3.60
N CYS A 95 3.35 -0.34 -2.67
CA CYS A 95 3.04 -0.50 -1.25
C CYS A 95 4.21 0.02 -0.40
N GLY A 96 3.98 1.10 0.35
CA GLY A 96 5.03 1.70 1.18
C GLY A 96 5.48 0.81 2.34
N HIS A 97 4.57 -0.02 2.89
CA HIS A 97 4.93 -1.03 3.88
C HIS A 97 5.90 -2.08 3.34
N SER A 98 5.67 -2.53 2.10
CA SER A 98 6.52 -3.52 1.45
C SER A 98 7.82 -2.90 0.90
N LEU A 99 7.84 -1.60 0.63
CA LEU A 99 9.08 -0.84 0.39
C LEU A 99 9.95 -0.80 1.66
N LEU A 100 9.37 -0.44 2.81
CA LEU A 100 10.08 -0.50 4.10
C LEU A 100 10.54 -1.93 4.41
N ALA A 101 9.72 -2.93 4.09
CA ALA A 101 10.10 -4.33 4.24
C ALA A 101 11.35 -4.70 3.42
N ALA A 102 11.49 -4.18 2.19
CA ALA A 102 12.69 -4.37 1.38
C ALA A 102 13.92 -3.71 2.00
N VAL A 103 13.78 -2.49 2.56
CA VAL A 103 14.87 -1.80 3.27
C VAL A 103 15.34 -2.60 4.48
N VAL A 104 14.42 -3.12 5.29
CA VAL A 104 14.77 -3.93 6.47
C VAL A 104 15.34 -5.30 6.08
N ALA A 105 14.87 -5.89 4.98
CA ALA A 105 15.39 -7.15 4.46
C ALA A 105 16.80 -7.04 3.87
N ASP A 106 17.16 -5.89 3.28
CA ASP A 106 18.50 -5.64 2.73
C ASP A 106 19.58 -5.65 3.82
N GLY A 107 19.18 -5.44 5.08
CA GLY A 107 20.01 -5.60 6.26
C GLY A 107 20.29 -4.27 6.97
N PRO A 108 21.02 -4.33 8.09
CA PRO A 108 21.31 -3.15 8.90
C PRO A 108 22.18 -2.16 8.10
N ARG A 109 21.73 -0.91 8.04
CA ARG A 109 22.48 0.21 7.47
C ARG A 109 22.60 1.31 8.51
N SER A 110 23.77 1.95 8.58
CA SER A 110 24.06 3.05 9.51
C SER A 110 23.51 4.40 9.04
N GLY A 111 23.00 4.48 7.80
CA GLY A 111 22.53 5.72 7.20
C GLY A 111 21.28 5.56 6.35
N PRO A 112 20.78 6.67 5.76
CA PRO A 112 19.59 6.67 4.93
C PRO A 112 19.70 5.74 3.72
N VAL A 113 18.56 5.22 3.28
CA VAL A 113 18.44 4.38 2.08
C VAL A 113 17.51 5.04 1.09
N THR A 114 18.01 5.33 -0.11
CA THR A 114 17.22 5.89 -1.20
C THR A 114 16.67 4.76 -2.07
N VAL A 115 15.35 4.61 -2.09
CA VAL A 115 14.65 3.55 -2.81
C VAL A 115 13.84 4.12 -3.96
N ARG A 116 13.98 3.56 -5.16
CA ARG A 116 13.05 3.82 -6.27
C ARG A 116 11.92 2.80 -6.25
N ALA A 117 10.70 3.27 -6.09
CA ALA A 117 9.50 2.46 -6.36
C ALA A 117 9.27 2.42 -7.87
N VAL A 118 9.71 1.35 -8.53
CA VAL A 118 9.69 1.22 -10.00
C VAL A 118 8.28 1.39 -10.57
N THR A 119 7.28 0.81 -9.91
CA THR A 119 5.88 0.85 -10.37
C THR A 119 5.26 2.25 -10.34
N THR A 120 5.46 3.00 -9.26
CA THR A 120 4.85 4.33 -9.09
C THR A 120 5.75 5.45 -9.61
N GLY A 121 7.03 5.14 -9.84
CA GLY A 121 8.05 6.09 -10.25
C GLY A 121 8.59 6.95 -9.12
N ASP A 122 8.11 6.80 -7.88
CA ASP A 122 8.54 7.61 -6.74
C ASP A 122 9.97 7.26 -6.29
N THR A 123 10.69 8.26 -5.81
CA THR A 123 11.92 8.08 -5.02
C THR A 123 11.59 8.33 -3.56
N VAL A 124 11.93 7.39 -2.69
CA VAL A 124 11.65 7.44 -1.26
C VAL A 124 12.97 7.34 -0.50
N LEU A 125 13.28 8.34 0.30
CA LEU A 125 14.40 8.31 1.24
C LEU A 125 13.91 7.74 2.57
N CYS A 126 14.46 6.62 2.98
CA CYS A 126 14.16 5.94 4.24
C CYS A 126 15.27 6.27 5.25
N GLU A 127 14.95 7.14 6.20
CA GLU A 127 15.89 7.67 7.20
C GLU A 127 15.67 6.93 8.53
N PRO A 128 16.69 6.26 9.10
CA PRO A 128 16.55 5.62 10.40
C PRO A 128 16.36 6.67 11.51
N TYR A 129 15.48 6.36 12.45
CA TYR A 129 15.18 7.16 13.64
C TYR A 129 14.96 6.20 14.82
N GLY A 130 16.02 5.96 15.59
CA GLY A 130 16.01 4.93 16.64
C GLY A 130 15.78 3.53 16.05
N ASP A 131 14.71 2.87 16.47
CA ASP A 131 14.25 1.57 15.95
C ASP A 131 13.25 1.69 14.79
N ALA A 132 12.94 2.91 14.37
CA ALA A 132 11.94 3.23 13.35
C ALA A 132 12.58 3.93 12.14
N TYR A 133 11.74 4.24 11.16
CA TYR A 133 12.12 4.96 9.95
C TYR A 133 11.16 6.12 9.68
N THR A 134 11.71 7.20 9.15
CA THR A 134 10.94 8.23 8.44
C THR A 134 11.09 7.98 6.95
N LEU A 135 9.96 7.87 6.25
CA LEU A 135 9.92 7.69 4.80
C LEU A 135 9.56 9.02 4.15
N SER A 136 10.54 9.62 3.48
CA SER A 136 10.46 10.88 2.75
C SER A 136 10.24 10.60 1.26
N PHE A 137 9.03 10.79 0.75
CA PHE A 137 8.73 10.74 -0.69
C PHE A 137 9.23 12.04 -1.33
N LEU A 138 10.30 11.95 -2.11
CA LEU A 138 11.08 13.08 -2.61
C LEU A 138 10.47 13.71 -3.87
N LYS A 139 9.27 14.28 -3.71
CA LYS A 139 8.60 15.11 -4.71
C LYS A 139 7.65 16.10 -4.05
N ALA A 140 7.50 17.30 -4.61
CA ALA A 140 6.53 18.26 -4.12
C ALA A 140 5.09 17.78 -4.41
N PRO A 141 4.13 17.91 -3.47
CA PRO A 141 2.72 17.87 -3.83
C PRO A 141 2.40 19.13 -4.66
N THR A 142 1.85 18.96 -5.87
CA THR A 142 1.54 20.10 -6.77
C THR A 142 0.18 19.94 -7.42
N ALA A 143 -0.45 21.04 -7.83
CA ALA A 143 -1.62 21.03 -8.69
C ALA A 143 -1.22 21.59 -10.08
N PRO A 144 -1.54 20.90 -11.20
CA PRO A 144 -2.31 19.66 -11.30
C PRO A 144 -1.52 18.37 -11.06
N GLY A 145 -0.18 18.40 -10.85
CA GLY A 145 0.68 17.21 -10.88
C GLY A 145 0.26 16.03 -9.96
N THR A 146 -0.20 16.31 -8.75
CA THR A 146 -0.71 15.34 -7.77
C THR A 146 -2.18 14.97 -8.02
N LEU A 147 -2.91 15.76 -8.81
CA LEU A 147 -4.35 15.62 -9.04
C LEU A 147 -4.54 15.01 -10.44
N PRO A 148 -4.76 13.68 -10.58
CA PRO A 148 -4.82 13.03 -11.88
C PRO A 148 -5.97 13.51 -12.79
N THR A 149 -7.00 14.16 -12.24
CA THR A 149 -8.09 14.81 -12.99
C THR A 149 -7.82 16.29 -13.27
N GLY A 150 -6.73 16.84 -12.75
CA GLY A 150 -6.40 18.27 -12.77
C GLY A 150 -7.24 19.12 -11.81
N ARG A 151 -8.19 18.52 -11.07
CA ARG A 151 -9.13 19.22 -10.20
C ARG A 151 -8.88 18.87 -8.73
N PRO A 152 -8.97 19.83 -7.80
CA PRO A 152 -8.90 19.54 -6.36
C PRO A 152 -10.09 18.70 -5.88
N VAL A 153 -11.26 18.88 -6.49
CA VAL A 153 -12.50 18.14 -6.18
C VAL A 153 -13.13 17.62 -7.46
N ASP A 154 -13.52 16.35 -7.41
CA ASP A 154 -14.40 15.67 -8.36
C ASP A 154 -15.72 15.32 -7.64
N VAL A 155 -16.78 15.04 -8.39
CA VAL A 155 -18.05 14.56 -7.83
C VAL A 155 -18.35 13.19 -8.41
N LEU A 156 -18.45 12.18 -7.54
CA LEU A 156 -18.73 10.79 -7.90
C LEU A 156 -20.03 10.38 -7.24
N SER A 157 -21.03 9.96 -8.02
CA SER A 157 -22.36 9.61 -7.51
C SER A 157 -22.95 10.66 -6.54
N GLY A 158 -22.77 11.96 -6.85
CA GLY A 158 -23.22 13.07 -5.99
C GLY A 158 -22.32 13.40 -4.79
N VAL A 159 -21.29 12.60 -4.52
CA VAL A 159 -20.37 12.77 -3.39
C VAL A 159 -19.11 13.54 -3.84
N PRO A 160 -18.76 14.68 -3.20
CA PRO A 160 -17.49 15.36 -3.45
C PRO A 160 -16.32 14.52 -2.95
N VAL A 161 -15.30 14.34 -3.80
CA VAL A 161 -14.10 13.56 -3.50
C VAL A 161 -12.86 14.27 -4.00
N SER A 162 -11.70 13.97 -3.42
CA SER A 162 -10.40 14.32 -4.02
C SER A 162 -9.71 13.06 -4.55
N LEU A 163 -9.37 13.09 -5.82
CA LEU A 163 -8.53 12.08 -6.47
C LEU A 163 -7.08 12.55 -6.42
N VAL A 164 -6.20 11.73 -5.85
CA VAL A 164 -4.80 12.10 -5.53
C VAL A 164 -3.86 10.99 -5.97
N ARG A 165 -2.78 11.33 -6.68
CA ARG A 165 -1.72 10.40 -7.09
C ARG A 165 -0.40 10.74 -6.42
N TYR A 166 -0.20 10.17 -5.24
CA TYR A 166 1.04 10.31 -4.48
C TYR A 166 1.45 8.92 -3.95
N GLY A 167 2.27 8.19 -4.71
CA GLY A 167 2.30 6.73 -4.62
C GLY A 167 1.19 6.12 -5.48
N ASN A 168 0.31 5.36 -4.84
CA ASN A 168 -0.89 4.86 -5.50
C ASN A 168 -1.89 6.00 -5.75
N PRO A 169 -2.72 5.91 -6.80
CA PRO A 169 -3.91 6.75 -6.88
C PRO A 169 -4.86 6.41 -5.72
N TYR A 170 -5.35 7.45 -5.07
CA TYR A 170 -6.18 7.41 -3.88
C TYR A 170 -7.42 8.29 -4.07
N VAL A 171 -8.56 7.83 -3.57
CA VAL A 171 -9.80 8.58 -3.44
C VAL A 171 -9.97 8.93 -1.96
N PHE A 172 -10.12 10.20 -1.65
CA PHE A 172 -10.47 10.67 -0.32
C PHE A 172 -11.89 11.22 -0.31
N VAL A 173 -12.66 10.80 0.69
CA VAL A 173 -14.07 11.18 0.88
C VAL A 173 -14.25 11.69 2.30
N ASP A 174 -14.89 12.84 2.48
CA ASP A 174 -15.36 13.26 3.80
C ASP A 174 -16.60 12.44 4.14
N ALA A 175 -16.58 11.73 5.27
CA ALA A 175 -17.67 10.84 5.66
C ALA A 175 -19.00 11.59 5.83
N ARG A 176 -18.99 12.91 6.10
CA ARG A 176 -20.20 13.75 6.20
C ARG A 176 -20.96 13.90 4.89
N HIS A 177 -20.35 13.54 3.77
CA HIS A 177 -20.97 13.57 2.45
C HIS A 177 -21.39 12.20 1.93
N LEU A 178 -21.14 11.12 2.69
CA LEU A 178 -21.66 9.81 2.35
C LEU A 178 -23.15 9.77 2.69
N PRO A 179 -24.01 9.24 1.81
CA PRO A 179 -25.41 9.04 2.14
C PRO A 179 -25.52 8.07 3.32
N GLU A 180 -26.54 8.28 4.15
CA GLU A 180 -26.94 7.35 5.19
C GLU A 180 -27.35 6.00 4.55
N ALA A 181 -27.43 4.93 5.33
CA ALA A 181 -28.03 3.71 4.81
C ALA A 181 -29.50 3.99 4.49
N ASP A 182 -29.96 3.64 3.29
CA ASP A 182 -31.38 3.69 2.99
C ASP A 182 -32.04 2.52 3.74
N ASP A 183 -32.97 2.82 4.66
CA ASP A 183 -33.76 1.83 5.43
C ASP A 183 -34.69 0.95 4.54
N GLU A 184 -34.64 1.09 3.21
CA GLU A 184 -35.63 0.51 2.29
C GLU A 184 -35.39 -0.96 1.89
N ASN A 185 -34.44 -1.67 2.51
CA ASN A 185 -34.24 -3.11 2.30
C ASN A 185 -34.23 -3.93 3.61
N GLU A 186 -35.01 -3.55 4.61
CA GLU A 186 -35.44 -4.48 5.66
C GLU A 186 -36.39 -5.52 5.02
N ASP A 187 -35.84 -6.58 4.43
CA ASP A 187 -36.59 -7.83 4.29
C ASP A 187 -36.63 -8.43 5.70
N GLU A 188 -37.80 -8.34 6.34
CA GLU A 188 -38.10 -8.79 7.71
C GLU A 188 -37.69 -10.27 7.91
N GLY A 189 -36.45 -10.49 8.31
CA GLY A 189 -35.92 -11.78 8.73
C GLY A 189 -35.50 -11.72 10.19
N GLU A 190 -36.41 -12.07 11.09
CA GLU A 190 -36.14 -12.16 12.53
C GLU A 190 -34.88 -13.00 12.82
N GLY A 191 -33.81 -12.39 13.37
CA GLY A 191 -32.62 -13.14 13.76
C GLY A 191 -31.44 -12.34 14.34
N GLU A 192 -31.57 -11.92 15.60
CA GLU A 192 -30.50 -11.73 16.61
C GLU A 192 -29.12 -11.12 16.19
N ASP A 193 -28.88 -9.91 16.72
CA ASP A 193 -27.57 -9.21 16.91
C ASP A 193 -27.02 -8.38 15.72
N GLU A 194 -27.84 -7.49 15.17
CA GLU A 194 -27.55 -6.64 13.99
C GLU A 194 -27.11 -5.18 14.33
N GLY A 195 -26.52 -4.93 15.50
CA GLY A 195 -26.34 -3.55 15.99
C GLY A 195 -25.11 -2.77 15.50
N GLU A 196 -24.06 -3.44 15.00
CA GLU A 196 -22.79 -2.77 14.63
C GLU A 196 -22.20 -3.25 13.28
N GLY A 197 -22.58 -4.44 12.80
CA GLY A 197 -22.01 -5.04 11.58
C GLY A 197 -22.60 -4.51 10.27
N GLU A 198 -23.91 -4.21 10.26
CA GLU A 198 -24.65 -3.81 9.06
C GLU A 198 -24.24 -2.43 8.56
N ASP A 199 -24.06 -1.49 9.48
CA ASP A 199 -23.56 -0.14 9.21
C ASP A 199 -22.15 -0.15 8.61
N GLU A 200 -21.29 -1.07 9.05
CA GLU A 200 -19.92 -1.19 8.54
C GLU A 200 -19.88 -1.77 7.12
N ASP A 201 -20.71 -2.77 6.83
CA ASP A 201 -20.78 -3.38 5.51
C ASP A 201 -21.48 -2.45 4.51
N ALA A 202 -22.54 -1.75 4.89
CA ALA A 202 -23.17 -0.73 4.06
C ALA A 202 -22.19 0.42 3.73
N LEU A 203 -21.43 0.91 4.72
CA LEU A 203 -20.40 1.91 4.49
C LEU A 203 -19.30 1.39 3.56
N ARG A 204 -18.86 0.15 3.77
CA ARG A 204 -17.86 -0.50 2.92
C ARG A 204 -18.35 -0.58 1.47
N ASP A 205 -19.61 -0.95 1.23
CA ASP A 205 -20.17 -1.07 -0.10
C ASP A 205 -20.32 0.27 -0.80
N ARG A 206 -20.77 1.31 -0.08
CA ARG A 206 -20.75 2.70 -0.58
C ARG A 206 -19.35 3.13 -1.03
N LEU A 207 -18.33 2.86 -0.22
CA LEU A 207 -16.94 3.16 -0.59
C LEU A 207 -16.45 2.33 -1.77
N LEU A 208 -16.84 1.05 -1.88
CA LEU A 208 -16.49 0.21 -3.03
C LEU A 208 -17.15 0.72 -4.32
N ALA A 209 -18.37 1.23 -4.25
CA ALA A 209 -19.07 1.85 -5.38
C ALA A 209 -18.34 3.12 -5.85
N LEU A 210 -18.04 4.06 -4.94
CA LEU A 210 -17.28 5.28 -5.26
C LEU A 210 -15.90 4.96 -5.84
N ARG A 211 -15.20 3.99 -5.26
CA ARG A 211 -13.89 3.52 -5.75
C ARG A 211 -13.98 2.93 -7.16
N SER A 212 -15.04 2.19 -7.46
CA SER A 212 -15.31 1.61 -8.77
C SER A 212 -15.56 2.67 -9.84
N GLU A 213 -16.30 3.73 -9.49
CA GLU A 213 -16.49 4.90 -10.35
C GLU A 213 -15.18 5.65 -10.61
N ALA A 214 -14.42 5.94 -9.54
CA ALA A 214 -13.08 6.53 -9.64
C ALA A 214 -12.11 5.69 -10.49
N ALA A 215 -12.20 4.35 -10.40
CA ALA A 215 -11.40 3.45 -11.23
C ALA A 215 -11.65 3.70 -12.72
N ARG A 216 -12.92 3.77 -13.14
CA ARG A 216 -13.28 4.05 -14.54
C ARG A 216 -12.75 5.40 -14.99
N LEU A 217 -12.93 6.44 -14.17
CA LEU A 217 -12.46 7.79 -14.47
C LEU A 217 -10.94 7.86 -14.68
N LEU A 218 -10.19 7.08 -13.90
CA LEU A 218 -8.73 7.01 -13.96
C LEU A 218 -8.19 5.95 -14.94
N GLY A 219 -9.05 5.30 -15.74
CA GLY A 219 -8.65 4.31 -16.74
C GLY A 219 -8.27 2.94 -16.18
N TYR A 220 -8.70 2.61 -14.95
CA TYR A 220 -8.55 1.30 -14.34
C TYR A 220 -9.81 0.44 -14.53
N ALA A 221 -9.65 -0.88 -14.53
CA ALA A 221 -10.79 -1.79 -14.44
C ALA A 221 -11.53 -1.57 -13.10
N PRO A 222 -12.87 -1.57 -13.07
CA PRO A 222 -13.66 -1.33 -11.84
C PRO A 222 -13.30 -2.23 -10.65
N ARG A 223 -12.92 -3.49 -10.95
CA ARG A 223 -12.51 -4.49 -9.96
C ARG A 223 -10.99 -4.50 -9.67
N SER A 224 -10.23 -3.56 -10.25
CA SER A 224 -8.79 -3.41 -9.98
C SER A 224 -8.55 -3.09 -8.50
N ALA A 225 -7.34 -3.38 -8.01
CA ALA A 225 -6.91 -2.95 -6.68
C ALA A 225 -6.66 -1.43 -6.59
N LEU A 226 -6.76 -0.69 -7.71
CA LEU A 226 -6.58 0.76 -7.80
C LEU A 226 -7.82 1.45 -8.42
N PRO A 227 -8.10 2.71 -8.04
CA PRO A 227 -7.48 3.45 -6.95
C PRO A 227 -7.79 2.83 -5.58
N LYS A 228 -7.03 3.22 -4.57
CA LYS A 228 -7.37 2.96 -3.16
C LYS A 228 -8.39 4.00 -2.71
N ILE A 229 -9.15 3.71 -1.65
CA ILE A 229 -10.14 4.66 -1.11
C ILE A 229 -10.04 4.74 0.41
N ALA A 230 -10.25 5.95 0.94
CA ALA A 230 -10.44 6.19 2.36
C ALA A 230 -11.53 7.23 2.60
N ALA A 231 -12.30 6.99 3.67
CA ALA A 231 -13.18 7.98 4.26
C ALA A 231 -12.49 8.62 5.46
N PHE A 232 -12.70 9.92 5.66
CA PHE A 232 -12.18 10.64 6.82
C PHE A 232 -13.27 11.45 7.52
N THR A 233 -13.07 11.71 8.80
CA THR A 233 -13.78 12.75 9.55
C THR A 233 -12.78 13.78 10.05
N ALA A 234 -13.21 15.05 10.05
CA ALA A 234 -12.46 16.17 10.59
C ALA A 234 -13.26 16.79 11.73
N GLY A 235 -12.61 17.06 12.86
CA GLY A 235 -13.24 17.68 14.02
C GLY A 235 -12.22 18.28 14.99
N PRO A 236 -12.64 18.73 16.19
CA PRO A 236 -11.77 19.36 17.18
C PRO A 236 -10.57 18.49 17.59
N GLU A 237 -10.79 17.18 17.65
CA GLU A 237 -9.75 16.20 17.97
C GLU A 237 -8.75 15.99 16.81
N GLY A 238 -8.97 16.58 15.65
CA GLY A 238 -8.19 16.36 14.43
C GLY A 238 -8.78 15.29 13.51
N LEU A 239 -7.96 14.78 12.59
CA LEU A 239 -8.40 13.86 11.53
C LEU A 239 -8.49 12.41 12.00
N SER A 240 -9.57 11.72 11.62
CA SER A 240 -9.70 10.26 11.69
C SER A 240 -9.93 9.69 10.29
N VAL A 241 -9.30 8.57 9.96
CA VAL A 241 -9.35 7.98 8.62
C VAL A 241 -9.56 6.47 8.69
N ARG A 242 -10.52 5.95 7.92
CA ARG A 242 -10.68 4.53 7.62
C ARG A 242 -10.45 4.28 6.14
N ALA A 243 -9.73 3.22 5.81
CA ALA A 243 -9.38 2.91 4.42
C ALA A 243 -9.76 1.47 4.07
N LEU A 244 -10.10 1.24 2.80
CA LEU A 244 -10.24 -0.10 2.25
C LEU A 244 -8.93 -0.57 1.63
N THR A 245 -8.67 -1.86 1.77
CA THR A 245 -7.58 -2.58 1.13
C THR A 245 -8.12 -3.83 0.43
N VAL A 246 -7.26 -4.57 -0.27
CA VAL A 246 -7.65 -5.87 -0.84
C VAL A 246 -8.05 -6.81 0.29
N GLY A 247 -9.31 -7.23 0.31
CA GLY A 247 -9.86 -8.14 1.33
C GLY A 247 -10.69 -7.47 2.43
N GLY A 248 -10.89 -6.15 2.42
CA GLY A 248 -11.77 -5.46 3.38
C GLY A 248 -11.14 -4.20 3.98
N TRP A 249 -11.49 -3.90 5.22
CA TRP A 249 -10.93 -2.78 5.97
C TRP A 249 -9.43 -2.93 6.19
N HIS A 250 -8.69 -1.83 6.01
CA HIS A 250 -7.29 -1.77 6.40
C HIS A 250 -7.23 -1.62 7.93
N PRO A 251 -6.42 -2.39 8.67
CA PRO A 251 -6.39 -2.35 10.14
C PRO A 251 -5.78 -1.06 10.72
N ARG A 252 -5.31 -0.17 9.84
CA ARG A 252 -4.71 1.16 10.06
C ARG A 252 -4.90 1.98 8.78
N LEU A 253 -3.94 2.80 8.37
CA LEU A 253 -3.85 3.37 7.02
C LEU A 253 -2.62 2.84 6.27
N ALA A 254 -2.75 2.60 4.97
CA ALA A 254 -1.59 2.22 4.15
C ALA A 254 -0.52 3.32 4.19
N LEU A 255 0.77 2.98 4.27
CA LEU A 255 1.85 3.99 4.29
C LEU A 255 1.77 4.97 3.11
N THR A 256 1.53 4.46 1.90
CA THR A 256 1.29 5.30 0.71
C THR A 256 -0.04 6.07 0.78
N GLY A 257 -1.05 5.55 1.49
CA GLY A 257 -2.28 6.27 1.78
C GLY A 257 -2.08 7.43 2.75
N ALA A 258 -1.23 7.26 3.76
CA ALA A 258 -0.85 8.34 4.68
C ALA A 258 -0.08 9.45 3.95
N ALA A 259 0.86 9.08 3.07
CA ALA A 259 1.54 10.03 2.20
C ALA A 259 0.56 10.76 1.25
N ALA A 260 -0.38 10.03 0.64
CA ALA A 260 -1.40 10.63 -0.21
C ALA A 260 -2.34 11.58 0.54
N LEU A 261 -2.73 11.24 1.78
CA LEU A 261 -3.56 12.10 2.64
C LEU A 261 -2.84 13.42 2.96
N ALA A 262 -1.56 13.34 3.34
CA ALA A 262 -0.76 14.53 3.61
C ALA A 262 -0.53 15.38 2.36
N ALA A 263 -0.32 14.74 1.21
CA ALA A 263 -0.21 15.43 -0.07
C ALA A 263 -1.54 16.14 -0.43
N ALA A 264 -2.68 15.50 -0.19
CA ALA A 264 -4.00 16.09 -0.42
C ALA A 264 -4.21 17.32 0.46
N GLY A 265 -4.01 17.20 1.76
CA GLY A 265 -4.19 18.31 2.71
C GLY A 265 -3.19 19.45 2.55
N ALA A 266 -2.12 19.27 1.78
CA ALA A 266 -1.18 20.34 1.42
C ALA A 266 -1.62 21.13 0.18
N LEU A 267 -2.66 20.70 -0.53
CA LEU A 267 -3.17 21.33 -1.74
C LEU A 267 -4.46 22.10 -1.44
N ASP A 268 -4.50 23.35 -1.89
CA ASP A 268 -5.67 24.20 -1.75
C ASP A 268 -6.89 23.61 -2.47
N GLY A 269 -8.04 23.69 -1.80
CA GLY A 269 -9.34 23.32 -2.36
C GLY A 269 -9.61 21.82 -2.45
N THR A 270 -8.70 20.93 -2.02
CA THR A 270 -9.06 19.51 -1.87
C THR A 270 -10.05 19.32 -0.74
N VAL A 271 -10.77 18.19 -0.72
CA VAL A 271 -11.70 17.89 0.38
C VAL A 271 -10.96 17.58 1.69
N VAL A 272 -9.67 17.22 1.61
CA VAL A 272 -8.87 16.82 2.77
C VAL A 272 -8.28 18.05 3.44
N PRO A 273 -8.55 18.32 4.72
CA PRO A 273 -7.87 19.41 5.43
C PRO A 273 -6.41 19.03 5.72
N ALA A 274 -5.55 20.04 5.85
CA ALA A 274 -4.15 19.85 6.22
C ALA A 274 -4.03 19.12 7.58
N PRO A 275 -3.32 17.97 7.66
CA PRO A 275 -3.05 17.34 8.95
C PRO A 275 -2.19 18.25 9.84
N THR A 276 -2.71 18.66 11.00
CA THR A 276 -2.02 19.51 11.98
C THR A 276 -1.41 18.72 13.15
N GLY A 277 -1.66 17.41 13.23
CA GLY A 277 -1.19 16.51 14.27
C GLY A 277 -1.29 15.05 13.83
N PRO A 278 -1.13 14.08 14.76
CA PRO A 278 -1.32 12.66 14.46
C PRO A 278 -2.72 12.39 13.89
N VAL A 279 -2.77 11.69 12.77
CA VAL A 279 -4.03 11.25 12.14
C VAL A 279 -4.46 9.95 12.80
N ARG A 280 -5.68 9.90 13.33
CA ARG A 280 -6.25 8.68 13.90
C ARG A 280 -6.61 7.68 12.80
N THR A 281 -6.33 6.42 13.07
CA THR A 281 -6.69 5.28 12.23
C THR A 281 -7.22 4.17 13.13
N PRO A 282 -7.88 3.13 12.59
CA PRO A 282 -8.14 1.93 13.38
C PRO A 282 -6.84 1.46 14.06
N GLY A 283 -6.91 1.06 15.33
CA GLY A 283 -5.77 0.52 16.06
C GLY A 283 -4.59 1.47 16.33
N GLY A 284 -4.66 2.78 16.09
CA GLY A 284 -3.59 3.71 16.45
C GLY A 284 -3.56 5.02 15.66
N THR A 285 -2.40 5.65 15.58
CA THR A 285 -2.20 6.92 14.86
C THR A 285 -1.09 6.82 13.83
N VAL A 286 -1.15 7.70 12.83
CA VAL A 286 -0.07 7.92 11.87
C VAL A 286 0.31 9.40 11.84
N THR A 287 1.60 9.67 11.97
CA THR A 287 2.15 11.02 11.86
C THR A 287 2.67 11.23 10.44
N VAL A 288 2.25 12.33 9.84
CA VAL A 288 2.63 12.74 8.49
C VAL A 288 3.01 14.21 8.47
N SER A 289 3.83 14.61 7.51
CA SER A 289 4.03 16.03 7.21
C SER A 289 4.25 16.24 5.72
N ALA A 290 3.77 17.37 5.20
CA ALA A 290 4.03 17.82 3.85
C ALA A 290 4.92 19.07 3.89
N GLY A 291 5.91 19.11 3.02
CA GLY A 291 6.78 20.26 2.81
C GLY A 291 6.87 20.60 1.33
N ALA A 292 7.62 21.67 1.02
CA ALA A 292 7.72 22.20 -0.34
C ALA A 292 8.29 21.21 -1.37
N ASP A 293 9.12 20.25 -0.94
CA ASP A 293 9.84 19.32 -1.83
C ASP A 293 9.52 17.84 -1.57
N ARG A 294 8.75 17.53 -0.52
CA ARG A 294 8.49 16.16 -0.09
C ARG A 294 7.30 16.01 0.84
N VAL A 295 6.83 14.77 0.94
CA VAL A 295 5.91 14.31 1.98
C VAL A 295 6.59 13.23 2.80
N ARG A 296 6.41 13.29 4.12
CA ARG A 296 7.02 12.37 5.08
C ARG A 296 5.97 11.58 5.82
N VAL A 297 6.27 10.31 6.05
CA VAL A 297 5.52 9.44 6.96
C VAL A 297 6.48 8.97 8.05
N HIS A 298 6.16 9.26 9.30
CA HIS A 298 7.10 9.14 10.42
C HIS A 298 6.89 7.87 11.25
N HIS A 299 7.94 7.50 12.00
CA HIS A 299 7.92 6.46 13.03
C HIS A 299 7.46 5.08 12.54
N LYS A 300 7.93 4.68 11.34
CA LYS A 300 7.54 3.41 10.71
C LYS A 300 8.52 2.29 11.06
N ARG A 301 7.99 1.20 11.60
CA ARG A 301 8.76 0.03 12.01
C ARG A 301 8.44 -1.17 11.14
N ALA A 302 9.45 -2.00 10.93
CA ALA A 302 9.30 -3.32 10.33
C ALA A 302 10.31 -4.30 10.92
N GLN A 303 9.94 -5.57 10.98
CA GLN A 303 10.75 -6.65 11.56
C GLN A 303 10.84 -7.83 10.59
N VAL A 304 12.04 -8.40 10.47
CA VAL A 304 12.24 -9.69 9.81
C VAL A 304 11.72 -10.80 10.73
N LEU A 305 10.72 -11.55 10.27
CA LEU A 305 10.13 -12.69 10.95
C LEU A 305 10.96 -13.96 10.75
N GLY A 306 11.61 -14.08 9.58
CA GLY A 306 12.41 -15.24 9.21
C GLY A 306 12.78 -15.24 7.74
N SER A 307 13.29 -16.38 7.26
CA SER A 307 13.55 -16.61 5.83
C SER A 307 13.07 -18.00 5.41
N LEU A 308 12.59 -18.09 4.17
CA LEU A 308 12.21 -19.34 3.52
C LEU A 308 13.14 -19.61 2.34
N GLU A 309 13.38 -20.89 2.07
CA GLU A 309 13.94 -21.36 0.81
C GLU A 309 12.79 -21.85 -0.07
N LEU A 310 12.58 -21.18 -1.19
CA LEU A 310 11.43 -21.42 -2.07
C LEU A 310 11.90 -21.87 -3.45
N PRO A 311 11.25 -22.87 -4.06
CA PRO A 311 11.57 -23.25 -5.42
C PRO A 311 11.22 -22.10 -6.39
N TRP A 312 12.14 -21.78 -7.28
CA TRP A 312 11.95 -20.85 -8.38
C TRP A 312 12.12 -21.57 -9.72
N ARG A 313 11.04 -21.62 -10.50
CA ARG A 313 11.07 -22.21 -11.86
C ARG A 313 10.75 -21.14 -12.88
N ILE A 314 11.71 -20.86 -13.75
CA ILE A 314 11.51 -20.02 -14.93
C ILE A 314 10.58 -20.77 -15.87
N HIS A 315 9.53 -20.10 -16.34
CA HIS A 315 8.75 -20.62 -17.46
C HIS A 315 9.47 -20.21 -18.74
N ALA A 316 10.12 -21.16 -19.42
CA ALA A 316 10.54 -20.94 -20.79
C ALA A 316 9.26 -20.71 -21.61
N THR A 317 9.08 -19.49 -22.09
CA THR A 317 8.12 -19.24 -23.17
C THR A 317 8.78 -19.84 -24.41
N ALA A 318 8.23 -20.96 -24.86
CA ALA A 318 8.52 -21.50 -26.19
C ALA A 318 7.81 -20.65 -27.25
#